data_AF-A0A4R2TU68-F1
#
_entry.id   AF-A0A4R2TU68-F1
#
_cell.length_a   1.000
_cell.length_b   1.000
_cell.length_c   1.000
_cell.angle_alpha   90.00
_cell.angle_beta   90.00
_cell.angle_gamma   90.00
#
_symmetry.space_group_name_H-M   'P 1'
#
loop_
_entity.id
_entity.type
_entity.pdbx_description
1 polymer ?
#
loop_
_entity_poly.entity_id
_entity_poly.type
_entity_poly.pdbx_seq_one_letter_code
_entity_poly.pdbx_strand_id
1 'polypeptide(L)'
;MGILGRAEVSPTLKATVAGESLFNDGVGVVVFAILLEAALGTEPLSLGHGAALFLQEAGGGVLLGLAAGWIGYRAMRSIDEYNVEVMISLAVVMGGYALAAQLHISGPVAMAVAGLLIGNKGVADAMSDITRDYLLKFWALIDDILNAVLFLLIGLEVVTIAWDPRLIALGVAAVPLVLLARGIAVVAPLAVLRPILSLGRLAPLTLIWGGLRGGISVALALGLPDGPARSIALAATYIVVLFSVIVQGGTVERVLDRAKARSPNS
;
A
#
# COMPACT_ATOMS: atom_id res chain seq x y z
N MET A 1 7.49 -3.37 -7.43
CA MET A 1 7.69 -4.58 -8.28
C MET A 1 9.13 -5.17 -8.28
N GLY A 2 10.17 -4.49 -7.77
CA GLY A 2 11.57 -4.83 -8.07
C GLY A 2 12.22 -6.09 -7.46
N ILE A 3 11.59 -6.76 -6.49
CA ILE A 3 12.25 -7.85 -5.72
C ILE A 3 11.55 -9.21 -5.92
N LEU A 4 10.22 -9.23 -5.98
CA LEU A 4 9.44 -10.44 -6.24
C LEU A 4 9.42 -10.87 -7.72
N GLY A 5 9.87 -9.99 -8.63
CA GLY A 5 10.05 -10.32 -10.04
C GLY A 5 11.17 -11.33 -10.30
N ARG A 6 12.20 -11.36 -9.44
CA ARG A 6 13.40 -12.18 -9.58
C ARG A 6 13.34 -13.53 -8.87
N ALA A 7 12.49 -13.65 -7.86
CA ALA A 7 12.22 -14.93 -7.24
C ALA A 7 11.25 -15.74 -8.13
N GLU A 8 11.61 -16.97 -8.48
CA GLU A 8 10.68 -17.97 -9.02
C GLU A 8 9.60 -18.24 -7.96
N VAL A 9 8.53 -17.45 -8.02
CA VAL A 9 7.37 -17.53 -7.14
C VAL A 9 6.15 -17.72 -8.03
N SER A 10 5.21 -18.58 -7.62
CA SER A 10 4.04 -18.93 -8.44
C SER A 10 3.23 -17.68 -8.84
N PRO A 11 2.62 -17.65 -10.04
CA PRO A 11 1.79 -16.54 -10.49
C PRO A 11 0.66 -16.20 -9.50
N THR A 12 0.08 -17.23 -8.87
CA THR A 12 -0.94 -17.07 -7.83
C THR A 12 -0.41 -16.32 -6.62
N LEU A 13 0.78 -16.67 -6.12
CA LEU A 13 1.37 -15.97 -4.97
C LEU A 13 1.78 -14.53 -5.33
N LYS A 14 2.26 -14.28 -6.56
CA LYS A 14 2.50 -12.90 -7.05
C LYS A 14 1.20 -12.08 -7.08
N ALA A 15 0.10 -12.66 -7.57
CA ALA A 15 -1.21 -12.00 -7.59
C ALA A 15 -1.76 -11.75 -6.18
N THR A 16 -1.65 -12.74 -5.28
CA THR A 16 -2.07 -12.61 -3.88
C THR A 16 -1.30 -11.49 -3.17
N VAL A 17 0.03 -11.45 -3.30
CA VAL A 17 0.86 -10.41 -2.67
C VAL A 17 0.54 -9.02 -3.24
N ALA A 18 0.34 -8.92 -4.55
CA ALA A 18 -0.01 -7.65 -5.19
C ALA A 18 -1.39 -7.15 -4.74
N GLY A 19 -2.39 -8.03 -4.66
CA GLY A 19 -3.72 -7.70 -4.15
C GLY A 19 -3.70 -7.31 -2.68
N GLU A 20 -3.02 -8.10 -1.83
CA GLU A 20 -2.85 -7.80 -0.42
C GLU A 20 -2.21 -6.42 -0.21
N SER A 21 -1.11 -6.13 -0.91
CA SER A 21 -0.41 -4.85 -0.79
C SER A 21 -1.30 -3.67 -1.22
N LEU A 22 -2.03 -3.83 -2.33
CA LEU A 22 -2.91 -2.78 -2.86
C LEU A 22 -4.03 -2.42 -1.87
N PHE A 23 -4.70 -3.42 -1.28
CA PHE A 23 -5.78 -3.17 -0.32
C PHE A 23 -5.24 -2.79 1.07
N ASN A 24 -4.10 -3.34 1.49
CA ASN A 24 -3.46 -3.02 2.75
C ASN A 24 -3.18 -1.51 2.87
N ASP A 25 -2.67 -0.91 1.80
CA ASP A 25 -2.39 0.52 1.76
C ASP A 25 -3.67 1.36 1.92
N GLY A 26 -4.75 0.98 1.21
CA GLY A 26 -6.03 1.66 1.32
C GLY A 26 -6.70 1.50 2.69
N VAL A 27 -6.72 0.29 3.22
CA VAL A 27 -7.28 -0.02 4.55
C VAL A 27 -6.45 0.62 5.66
N GLY A 28 -5.12 0.67 5.53
CA GLY A 28 -4.24 1.33 6.48
C GLY A 28 -4.55 2.82 6.63
N VAL A 29 -4.87 3.50 5.52
CA VAL A 29 -5.31 4.91 5.54
C VAL A 29 -6.65 5.05 6.25
N VAL A 30 -7.62 4.16 5.99
CA VAL A 30 -8.93 4.17 6.67
C VAL A 30 -8.77 3.99 8.17
N VAL A 31 -8.01 2.98 8.60
CA VAL A 31 -7.78 2.71 10.03
C VAL A 31 -7.06 3.90 10.68
N PHE A 32 -6.10 4.52 10.00
CA PHE A 32 -5.43 5.71 10.50
C PHE A 32 -6.39 6.89 10.65
N ALA A 33 -7.25 7.16 9.66
CA ALA A 33 -8.22 8.24 9.71
C ALA A 33 -9.19 8.07 10.91
N ILE A 34 -9.72 6.86 11.10
CA ILE A 34 -10.59 6.54 12.25
C ILE A 34 -9.85 6.75 13.58
N LEU A 35 -8.60 6.29 13.69
CA LEU A 35 -7.81 6.47 14.91
C LEU A 35 -7.47 7.94 15.17
N LEU A 36 -7.21 8.71 14.13
CA LEU A 36 -6.93 10.13 14.23
C LEU A 36 -8.19 10.90 14.66
N GLU A 37 -9.34 10.59 14.06
CA GLU A 37 -10.64 11.15 14.45
C GLU A 37 -10.97 10.78 15.91
N ALA A 38 -10.71 9.54 16.33
CA ALA A 38 -10.87 9.11 17.71
C ALA A 38 -9.94 9.85 18.69
N ALA A 39 -8.71 10.16 18.26
CA ALA A 39 -7.72 10.82 19.10
C ALA A 39 -7.96 12.33 19.22
N LEU A 40 -8.51 12.96 18.17
CA LEU A 40 -8.80 14.40 18.13
C LEU A 40 -10.26 14.74 18.49
N GLY A 41 -11.16 13.77 18.35
CA GLY A 41 -12.58 13.91 18.61
C GLY A 41 -12.88 14.04 20.10
N THR A 42 -14.05 14.63 20.38
CA THR A 42 -14.56 14.80 21.74
C THR A 42 -15.38 13.59 22.21
N GLU A 43 -15.84 12.75 21.28
CA GLU A 43 -16.65 11.56 21.55
C GLU A 43 -15.74 10.33 21.74
N PRO A 44 -15.97 9.50 22.77
CA PRO A 44 -15.22 8.26 22.95
C PRO A 44 -15.52 7.28 21.81
N LEU A 45 -14.46 6.68 21.25
CA LEU A 45 -14.59 5.68 20.19
C LEU A 45 -15.34 4.44 20.69
N SER A 46 -16.59 4.29 20.27
CA SER A 46 -17.35 3.05 20.45
C SER A 46 -17.14 2.09 19.27
N LEU A 47 -17.25 0.78 19.51
CA LEU A 47 -17.16 -0.22 18.42
C LEU A 47 -18.17 0.04 17.30
N GLY A 48 -19.38 0.48 17.64
CA GLY A 48 -20.42 0.81 16.67
C GLY A 48 -20.05 2.03 15.82
N HIS A 49 -19.53 3.08 16.45
CA HIS A 49 -19.08 4.28 15.74
C HIS A 49 -17.89 4.01 14.82
N GLY A 50 -16.87 3.27 15.31
CA GLY A 50 -15.73 2.87 14.49
C GLY A 50 -16.12 1.98 13.30
N ALA A 51 -17.08 1.06 13.49
CA ALA A 51 -17.61 0.25 12.39
C ALA A 51 -18.37 1.09 11.36
N ALA A 52 -19.12 2.10 11.79
CA ALA A 52 -19.83 3.02 10.91
C ALA A 52 -18.86 3.87 10.07
N LEU A 53 -17.83 4.44 10.70
CA LEU A 53 -16.77 5.20 10.02
C LEU A 53 -16.01 4.31 9.02
N PHE A 54 -15.67 3.09 9.42
CA PHE A 54 -15.03 2.13 8.52
C PHE A 54 -15.89 1.82 7.31
N LEU A 55 -17.19 1.57 7.51
CA LEU A 55 -18.12 1.28 6.43
C LEU A 55 -18.29 2.48 5.50
N GLN A 56 -18.36 3.69 6.06
CA GLN A 56 -18.42 4.93 5.29
C GLN A 56 -17.15 5.12 4.45
N GLU A 57 -15.97 5.08 5.07
CA GLU A 57 -14.72 5.37 4.38
C GLU A 57 -14.33 4.28 3.37
N ALA A 58 -14.33 3.02 3.79
CA ALA A 58 -13.95 1.90 2.94
C ALA A 58 -15.05 1.59 1.92
N GLY A 59 -16.31 1.51 2.37
CA GLY A 59 -17.45 1.22 1.48
C GLY A 59 -17.73 2.36 0.51
N GLY A 60 -17.71 3.60 0.97
CA GLY A 60 -17.81 4.79 0.11
C GLY A 60 -16.64 4.88 -0.88
N GLY A 61 -15.43 4.56 -0.43
CA GLY A 61 -14.27 4.44 -1.30
C GLY A 61 -14.49 3.40 -2.42
N VAL A 62 -14.95 2.20 -2.07
CA VAL A 62 -15.27 1.15 -3.07
C VAL A 62 -16.33 1.64 -4.07
N LEU A 63 -17.43 2.22 -3.60
CA LEU A 63 -18.51 2.70 -4.47
C LEU A 63 -18.03 3.81 -5.40
N LEU A 64 -17.30 4.79 -4.89
CA LEU A 64 -16.73 5.86 -5.70
C LEU A 64 -15.73 5.31 -6.72
N GLY A 65 -14.87 4.38 -6.31
CA GLY A 65 -13.90 3.73 -7.19
C GLY A 65 -14.57 2.98 -8.34
N LEU A 66 -15.64 2.23 -8.06
CA LEU A 66 -16.42 1.54 -9.09
C LEU A 66 -17.07 2.56 -10.04
N ALA A 67 -17.68 3.62 -9.52
CA ALA A 67 -18.32 4.64 -10.34
C ALA A 67 -17.31 5.40 -11.22
N ALA A 68 -16.23 5.91 -10.63
CA ALA A 68 -15.18 6.64 -11.33
C ALA A 68 -14.44 5.75 -12.34
N GLY A 69 -14.13 4.51 -11.96
CA GLY A 69 -13.53 3.52 -12.85
C GLY A 69 -14.43 3.17 -14.03
N TRP A 70 -15.74 2.99 -13.79
CA TRP A 70 -16.71 2.71 -14.85
C TRP A 70 -16.87 3.90 -15.82
N ILE A 71 -16.97 5.12 -15.29
CA ILE A 71 -17.01 6.35 -16.12
C ILE A 71 -15.73 6.48 -16.95
N GLY A 72 -14.57 6.29 -16.31
CA GLY A 72 -13.25 6.34 -16.95
C GLY A 72 -13.13 5.31 -18.07
N TYR A 73 -13.48 4.06 -17.79
CA TYR A 73 -13.55 3.00 -18.80
C TYR A 73 -14.44 3.38 -19.97
N ARG A 74 -15.65 3.89 -19.68
CA ARG A 74 -16.60 4.18 -20.74
C ARG A 74 -16.13 5.32 -21.63
N ALA A 75 -15.47 6.33 -21.07
CA ALA A 75 -14.79 7.39 -21.80
C ALA A 75 -13.63 6.86 -22.64
N MET A 76 -12.74 6.02 -22.08
CA MET A 76 -11.61 5.43 -22.82
C MET A 76 -12.10 4.61 -24.01
N ARG A 77 -13.10 3.74 -23.82
CA ARG A 77 -13.65 2.92 -24.92
C ARG A 77 -14.36 3.73 -26.02
N SER A 78 -14.66 5.01 -25.80
CA SER A 78 -15.26 5.85 -26.84
C SER A 78 -14.23 6.57 -27.73
N ILE A 79 -12.95 6.43 -27.43
CA ILE A 79 -11.83 7.17 -28.02
C ILE A 79 -10.75 6.16 -28.43
N ASP A 80 -10.07 6.38 -29.55
CA ASP A 80 -8.98 5.52 -30.02
C ASP A 80 -7.70 6.37 -30.20
N GLU A 81 -7.29 7.00 -29.10
CA GLU A 81 -6.14 7.90 -29.02
C GLU A 81 -5.43 7.76 -27.67
N TYR A 82 -4.21 7.20 -27.68
CA TYR A 82 -3.49 6.84 -26.46
C TYR A 82 -3.23 8.03 -25.51
N ASN A 83 -2.97 9.21 -26.06
CA ASN A 83 -2.78 10.46 -25.32
C ASN A 83 -4.02 10.81 -24.50
N VAL A 84 -5.20 10.71 -25.10
CA VAL A 84 -6.47 11.04 -24.44
C VAL A 84 -6.80 10.01 -23.37
N GLU A 85 -6.60 8.73 -23.65
CA GLU A 85 -6.84 7.66 -22.66
C GLU A 85 -5.93 7.79 -21.42
N VAL A 86 -4.65 8.15 -21.60
CA VAL A 86 -3.75 8.46 -20.48
C VAL A 86 -4.26 9.66 -19.69
N MET A 87 -4.69 10.74 -20.35
CA MET A 87 -5.29 11.91 -19.68
C MET A 87 -6.56 11.56 -18.91
N ILE A 88 -7.41 10.69 -19.45
CA ILE A 88 -8.59 10.19 -18.73
C ILE A 88 -8.17 9.43 -17.48
N SER A 89 -7.15 8.56 -17.57
CA SER A 89 -6.66 7.82 -16.40
C SER A 89 -6.14 8.76 -15.30
N LEU A 90 -5.45 9.83 -15.67
CA LEU A 90 -5.03 10.88 -14.74
C LEU A 90 -6.22 11.63 -14.15
N ALA A 91 -7.22 11.98 -14.96
CA ALA A 91 -8.42 12.66 -14.50
C ALA A 91 -9.22 11.80 -13.50
N VAL A 92 -9.31 10.49 -13.75
CA VAL A 92 -9.92 9.53 -12.82
C VAL A 92 -9.16 9.51 -11.50
N VAL A 93 -7.82 9.45 -11.55
CA VAL A 93 -7.00 9.41 -10.32
C VAL A 93 -7.07 10.73 -9.55
N MET A 94 -6.75 11.85 -10.20
CA MET A 94 -6.69 13.16 -9.55
C MET A 94 -8.08 13.66 -9.13
N GLY A 95 -9.05 13.58 -10.04
CA GLY A 95 -10.42 14.02 -9.80
C GLY A 95 -11.17 13.10 -8.83
N GLY A 96 -10.98 11.79 -8.98
CA GLY A 96 -11.57 10.80 -8.08
C GLY A 96 -11.01 10.91 -6.66
N TYR A 97 -9.70 11.11 -6.51
CA TYR A 97 -9.08 11.33 -5.20
C TYR A 97 -9.56 12.64 -4.55
N ALA A 98 -9.62 13.74 -5.31
CA ALA A 98 -10.12 15.02 -4.81
C ALA A 98 -11.58 14.92 -4.36
N LEU A 99 -12.43 14.21 -5.13
CA LEU A 99 -13.82 13.97 -4.77
C LEU A 99 -13.93 13.08 -3.52
N ALA A 100 -13.09 12.04 -3.41
CA ALA A 100 -13.05 11.20 -2.22
C ALA A 100 -12.74 12.01 -0.95
N ALA A 101 -11.78 12.94 -1.02
CA ALA A 101 -11.44 13.82 0.08
C ALA A 101 -12.63 14.72 0.50
N GLN A 102 -13.38 15.28 -0.46
CA GLN A 102 -14.57 16.09 -0.18
C GLN A 102 -15.74 15.29 0.40
N LEU A 103 -15.83 14.00 0.06
CA LEU A 103 -16.85 13.09 0.57
C LEU A 103 -16.46 12.41 1.88
N HIS A 104 -15.27 12.72 2.43
CA HIS A 104 -14.72 12.08 3.62
C HIS A 104 -14.69 10.54 3.50
N ILE A 105 -14.18 10.05 2.38
CA ILE A 105 -14.00 8.62 2.10
C ILE A 105 -12.58 8.32 1.64
N SER A 106 -12.18 7.05 1.65
CA SER A 106 -10.80 6.68 1.34
C SER A 106 -10.48 6.81 -0.14
N GLY A 107 -9.73 7.87 -0.48
CA GLY A 107 -9.16 8.09 -1.81
C GLY A 107 -8.31 6.92 -2.31
N PRO A 108 -7.35 6.39 -1.52
CA PRO A 108 -6.55 5.24 -1.93
C PRO A 108 -7.39 3.99 -2.24
N VAL A 109 -8.40 3.68 -1.42
CA VAL A 109 -9.33 2.55 -1.70
C VAL A 109 -10.11 2.81 -2.98
N ALA A 110 -10.63 4.02 -3.18
CA ALA A 110 -11.35 4.39 -4.39
C ALA A 110 -10.48 4.20 -5.64
N MET A 111 -9.23 4.70 -5.62
CA MET A 111 -8.35 4.63 -6.77
C MET A 111 -7.82 3.22 -7.04
N ALA A 112 -7.61 2.42 -5.98
CA ALA A 112 -7.31 1.00 -6.12
C ALA A 112 -8.45 0.25 -6.83
N VAL A 113 -9.70 0.50 -6.43
CA VAL A 113 -10.87 -0.13 -7.05
C VAL A 113 -11.08 0.36 -8.49
N ALA A 114 -10.91 1.65 -8.76
CA ALA A 114 -10.98 2.20 -10.11
C ALA A 114 -9.89 1.60 -11.02
N GLY A 115 -8.65 1.50 -10.54
CA GLY A 115 -7.53 0.89 -11.25
C GLY A 115 -7.72 -0.61 -11.51
N LEU A 116 -8.26 -1.35 -10.54
CA LEU A 116 -8.62 -2.76 -10.73
C LEU A 116 -9.71 -2.94 -11.80
N LEU A 117 -10.71 -2.06 -11.82
CA LEU A 117 -11.78 -2.11 -12.83
C LEU A 117 -11.20 -1.82 -14.23
N ILE A 118 -10.45 -0.74 -14.39
CA ILE A 118 -9.86 -0.33 -15.68
C ILE A 118 -8.83 -1.36 -16.17
N GLY A 119 -8.00 -1.89 -15.27
CA GLY A 119 -6.93 -2.84 -15.59
C GLY A 119 -7.41 -4.28 -15.80
N ASN A 120 -8.66 -4.61 -15.48
CA ASN A 120 -9.21 -5.95 -15.65
C ASN A 120 -9.21 -6.37 -17.14
N LYS A 121 -8.88 -7.63 -17.43
CA LYS A 121 -8.74 -8.14 -18.82
C LYS A 121 -9.96 -7.85 -19.69
N GLY A 122 -11.17 -8.13 -19.22
CA GLY A 122 -12.39 -7.87 -20.01
C GLY A 122 -12.65 -6.38 -20.33
N VAL A 123 -12.01 -5.47 -19.60
CA VAL A 123 -12.11 -4.01 -19.76
C VAL A 123 -10.95 -3.52 -20.64
N ALA A 124 -9.76 -4.04 -20.41
CA ALA A 124 -8.55 -3.74 -21.17
C ALA A 124 -8.53 -4.33 -22.59
N ASP A 125 -9.24 -5.43 -22.83
CA ASP A 125 -9.39 -6.03 -24.17
C ASP A 125 -10.32 -5.20 -25.08
N ALA A 126 -10.98 -4.16 -24.53
CA ALA A 126 -11.70 -3.16 -25.30
C ALA A 126 -10.83 -1.96 -25.73
N MET A 127 -9.57 -1.90 -25.27
CA MET A 127 -8.56 -0.91 -25.69
C MET A 127 -7.64 -1.54 -26.73
N SER A 128 -6.97 -0.72 -27.56
CA SER A 128 -5.92 -1.22 -28.44
C SER A 128 -4.71 -1.70 -27.63
N ASP A 129 -3.99 -2.71 -28.14
CA ASP A 129 -2.77 -3.23 -27.50
C ASP A 129 -1.72 -2.12 -27.30
N ILE A 130 -1.67 -1.18 -28.25
CA ILE A 130 -0.78 -0.01 -28.20
C ILE A 130 -1.17 0.88 -27.04
N THR A 131 -2.44 1.26 -26.90
CA THR A 131 -2.85 2.15 -25.80
C THR A 131 -2.61 1.51 -24.44
N ARG A 132 -2.91 0.21 -24.31
CA ARG A 132 -2.66 -0.54 -23.07
C ARG A 132 -1.18 -0.49 -22.67
N ASP A 133 -0.28 -0.70 -23.62
CA ASP A 133 1.16 -0.64 -23.38
C ASP A 133 1.62 0.76 -22.95
N TYR A 134 1.14 1.83 -23.62
CA TYR A 134 1.44 3.21 -23.22
C TYR A 134 0.92 3.56 -21.83
N LEU A 135 -0.31 3.17 -21.49
CA LEU A 135 -0.91 3.44 -20.19
C LEU A 135 -0.14 2.73 -19.06
N LEU A 136 0.26 1.47 -19.28
CA LEU A 136 1.09 0.73 -18.33
C LEU A 136 2.47 1.35 -18.15
N LYS A 137 3.14 1.73 -19.26
CA LYS A 137 4.44 2.39 -19.22
C LYS A 137 4.37 3.75 -18.53
N PHE A 138 3.32 4.52 -18.79
CA PHE A 138 3.09 5.81 -18.15
C PHE A 138 2.96 5.65 -16.63
N TRP A 139 2.09 4.76 -16.15
CA TRP A 139 1.91 4.54 -14.71
C TRP A 139 3.14 3.90 -14.05
N ALA A 140 3.90 3.07 -14.76
CA ALA A 140 5.18 2.56 -14.26
C ALA A 140 6.21 3.69 -14.07
N LEU A 141 6.31 4.61 -15.04
CA LEU A 141 7.18 5.79 -14.93
C LEU A 141 6.75 6.70 -13.77
N ILE A 142 5.44 6.93 -13.60
CA ILE A 142 4.91 7.70 -12.47
C ILE A 142 5.22 7.02 -11.13
N ASP A 143 5.04 5.70 -11.02
CA ASP A 143 5.41 4.94 -9.82
C ASP A 143 6.92 5.08 -9.51
N ASP A 144 7.78 4.97 -10.51
CA ASP A 144 9.22 5.12 -10.33
C ASP A 144 9.61 6.55 -9.88
N ILE A 145 9.00 7.58 -10.48
CA ILE A 145 9.21 8.98 -10.09
C ILE A 145 8.74 9.23 -8.65
N LEU A 146 7.52 8.81 -8.31
CA LEU A 146 6.96 9.02 -6.97
C LEU A 146 7.74 8.25 -5.91
N ASN A 147 8.23 7.04 -6.22
CA ASN A 147 9.13 6.30 -5.33
C ASN A 147 10.46 7.03 -5.15
N ALA A 148 11.06 7.59 -6.21
CA ALA A 148 12.30 8.36 -6.11
C ALA A 148 12.11 9.62 -5.24
N VAL A 149 11.01 10.35 -5.44
CA VAL A 149 10.65 11.50 -4.61
C VAL A 149 10.44 11.09 -3.16
N LEU A 150 9.73 9.98 -2.91
CA LEU A 150 9.54 9.44 -1.56
C LEU A 150 10.87 9.15 -0.88
N PHE A 151 11.81 8.48 -1.56
CA PHE A 151 13.13 8.19 -1.00
C PHE A 151 13.95 9.46 -0.74
N LEU A 152 13.84 10.45 -1.63
CA LEU A 152 14.46 11.76 -1.43
C LEU A 152 13.91 12.46 -0.18
N LEU A 153 12.58 12.50 -0.02
CA LEU A 153 11.92 13.10 1.15
C LEU A 153 12.30 12.36 2.43
N ILE A 154 12.36 11.02 2.39
CA ILE A 154 12.84 10.22 3.53
C ILE A 154 14.28 10.59 3.88
N GLY A 155 15.17 10.70 2.89
CA GLY A 155 16.56 11.08 3.11
C GLY A 155 16.74 12.49 3.66
N LEU A 156 15.92 13.45 3.20
CA LEU A 156 15.96 14.82 3.68
C LEU A 156 15.47 14.93 5.13
N GLU A 157 14.39 14.26 5.48
CA GLU A 157 13.84 14.32 6.84
C GLU A 157 14.76 13.63 7.87
N VAL A 158 15.52 12.60 7.47
CA VAL A 158 16.53 11.99 8.36
C VAL A 158 17.54 13.01 8.89
N VAL A 159 17.84 14.07 8.13
CA VAL A 159 18.74 15.14 8.54
C VAL A 159 18.06 16.10 9.54
N THR A 160 16.73 16.23 9.47
CA THR A 160 15.94 17.13 10.34
C THR A 160 15.46 16.46 11.62
N ILE A 161 15.45 15.11 11.69
CA ILE A 161 15.15 14.37 12.91
C ILE A 161 16.08 14.88 14.02
N ALA A 162 15.47 15.39 15.09
CA ALA A 162 16.20 15.75 16.29
C ALA A 162 16.97 14.52 16.77
N TRP A 163 18.28 14.66 16.95
CA TRP A 163 19.16 13.66 17.54
C TRP A 163 18.89 13.49 19.04
N ASP A 164 17.64 13.30 19.40
CA ASP A 164 17.21 12.95 20.74
C ASP A 164 17.37 11.43 20.91
N PRO A 165 18.30 10.97 21.78
CA PRO A 165 18.53 9.56 22.03
C PRO A 165 17.25 8.80 22.45
N ARG A 166 16.27 9.49 23.07
CA ARG A 166 15.01 8.88 23.49
C ARG A 166 14.13 8.52 22.30
N LEU A 167 13.99 9.43 21.34
CA LEU A 167 13.22 9.20 20.11
C LEU A 167 13.86 8.10 19.26
N ILE A 168 15.19 8.09 19.18
CA ILE A 168 15.93 7.04 18.49
C ILE A 168 15.73 5.69 19.18
N ALA A 169 15.85 5.62 20.51
CA ALA A 169 15.63 4.39 21.27
C ALA A 169 14.20 3.85 21.09
N LEU A 170 13.20 4.74 21.12
CA LEU A 170 11.81 4.38 20.84
C LEU A 170 11.61 3.84 19.43
N GLY A 171 12.19 4.48 18.41
CA GLY A 171 12.06 3.99 17.04
C GLY A 171 12.80 2.68 16.79
N VAL A 172 13.97 2.48 17.41
CA VAL A 172 14.67 1.19 17.37
C VAL A 172 13.84 0.10 18.07
N ALA A 173 13.21 0.41 19.21
CA ALA A 173 12.30 -0.52 19.90
C ALA A 173 11.02 -0.81 19.09
N ALA A 174 10.58 0.11 18.22
CA ALA A 174 9.45 -0.10 17.33
C ALA A 174 9.73 -1.14 16.25
N VAL A 175 10.99 -1.33 15.81
CA VAL A 175 11.36 -2.33 14.79
C VAL A 175 10.94 -3.75 15.17
N PRO A 176 11.38 -4.34 16.30
CA PRO A 176 10.96 -5.69 16.67
C PRO A 176 9.46 -5.77 16.93
N LEU A 177 8.83 -4.72 17.48
CA LEU A 177 7.38 -4.67 17.70
C LEU A 177 6.61 -4.78 16.37
N VAL A 178 6.99 -3.99 15.36
CA VAL A 178 6.36 -4.00 14.04
C VAL A 178 6.60 -5.34 13.34
N LEU A 179 7.81 -5.91 13.44
CA LEU A 179 8.09 -7.23 12.87
C LEU A 179 7.27 -8.34 13.54
N LEU A 180 7.09 -8.28 14.86
CA LEU A 180 6.23 -9.21 15.60
C LEU A 180 4.77 -9.05 15.20
N ALA A 181 4.25 -7.82 15.18
CA ALA A 181 2.89 -7.53 14.75
C ALA A 181 2.63 -8.04 13.34
N ARG A 182 3.58 -7.81 12.42
CA ARG A 182 3.53 -8.32 11.05
C ARG A 182 3.59 -9.84 11.00
N GLY A 183 4.45 -10.47 11.80
CA GLY A 183 4.53 -11.91 11.92
C GLY A 183 3.19 -12.52 12.35
N ILE A 184 2.54 -11.93 13.35
CA ILE A 184 1.21 -12.35 13.81
C ILE A 184 0.16 -12.12 12.72
N ALA A 185 0.14 -10.93 12.10
CA ALA A 185 -0.82 -10.56 11.07
C ALA A 185 -0.73 -11.43 9.81
N VAL A 186 0.44 -12.00 9.49
CA VAL A 186 0.61 -12.92 8.37
C VAL A 186 0.38 -14.37 8.80
N VAL A 187 0.98 -14.81 9.91
CA VAL A 187 0.94 -16.22 10.31
C VAL A 187 -0.43 -16.64 10.83
N ALA A 188 -1.14 -15.78 11.58
CA ALA A 188 -2.44 -16.15 12.14
C ALA A 188 -3.50 -16.41 11.05
N PRO A 189 -3.71 -15.53 10.05
CA PRO A 189 -4.64 -15.81 8.96
C PRO A 189 -4.20 -17.00 8.11
N LEU A 190 -2.91 -17.14 7.80
CA LEU A 190 -2.41 -18.29 7.03
C LEU A 190 -2.60 -19.61 7.76
N ALA A 191 -2.48 -19.63 9.10
CA ALA A 191 -2.74 -20.84 9.89
C ALA A 191 -4.22 -21.24 9.84
N VAL A 192 -5.13 -20.26 9.91
CA VAL A 192 -6.59 -20.48 9.83
C VAL A 192 -7.02 -20.89 8.42
N LEU A 193 -6.47 -20.23 7.39
CA LEU A 193 -6.80 -20.47 5.98
C LEU A 193 -6.04 -21.63 5.36
N ARG A 194 -5.09 -22.24 6.08
CA ARG A 194 -4.28 -23.37 5.61
C ARG A 194 -5.08 -24.53 4.97
N PRO A 195 -6.28 -24.90 5.44
CA PRO A 195 -7.07 -25.97 4.81
C PRO A 195 -7.63 -25.59 3.43
N ILE A 196 -7.74 -24.30 3.14
CA ILE A 196 -8.40 -23.74 1.94
C ILE A 196 -7.37 -23.18 0.96
N LEU A 197 -6.27 -22.61 1.47
CA LEU A 197 -5.25 -21.91 0.72
C LEU A 197 -3.86 -22.44 1.10
N SER A 198 -3.20 -23.17 0.19
CA SER A 198 -1.83 -23.67 0.39
C SER A 198 -0.83 -22.87 -0.46
N LEU A 199 -0.33 -21.77 0.10
CA LEU A 199 0.65 -20.91 -0.58
C LEU A 199 2.09 -21.45 -0.56
N GLY A 200 2.30 -22.67 -0.06
CA GLY A 200 3.62 -23.28 0.11
C GLY A 200 4.35 -22.79 1.38
N ARG A 201 5.40 -23.53 1.78
CA ARG A 201 6.10 -23.31 3.06
C ARG A 201 6.93 -22.02 3.09
N LEU A 202 7.29 -21.48 1.92
CA LEU A 202 8.04 -20.23 1.79
C LEU A 202 7.15 -18.97 1.80
N ALA A 203 5.83 -19.12 1.68
CA ALA A 203 4.92 -17.98 1.61
C ALA A 203 4.95 -17.08 2.86
N PRO A 204 4.88 -17.58 4.11
CA PRO A 204 4.92 -16.72 5.29
C PRO A 204 6.21 -15.90 5.36
N LEU A 205 7.36 -16.53 5.06
CA LEU A 205 8.65 -15.84 5.05
C LEU A 205 8.71 -14.79 3.95
N THR A 206 8.21 -15.11 2.76
CA THR A 206 8.15 -14.17 1.62
C THR A 206 7.21 -13.00 1.91
N LEU A 207 6.10 -13.22 2.60
CA LEU A 207 5.13 -12.18 2.95
C LEU A 207 5.64 -11.26 4.07
N ILE A 208 6.31 -11.82 5.08
CA ILE A 208 6.87 -11.06 6.19
C ILE A 208 8.10 -10.25 5.74
N TRP A 209 9.00 -10.87 4.96
CA TRP A 209 10.28 -10.27 4.58
C TRP A 209 10.24 -9.54 3.23
N GLY A 210 9.24 -9.82 2.39
CA GLY A 210 9.13 -9.29 1.02
C GLY A 210 8.18 -8.13 0.83
N GLY A 211 7.24 -7.85 1.76
CA GLY A 211 6.38 -6.67 1.64
C GLY A 211 7.09 -5.42 2.14
N LEU A 212 8.04 -4.98 1.33
CA LEU A 212 8.89 -3.83 1.55
C LEU A 212 8.18 -2.57 1.05
N ARG A 213 8.31 -1.49 1.82
CA ARG A 213 7.91 -0.08 1.59
C ARG A 213 6.76 0.38 2.50
N GLY A 214 6.99 1.51 3.16
CA GLY A 214 6.07 2.17 4.11
C GLY A 214 5.98 3.67 3.85
N GLY A 215 6.02 4.09 2.59
CA GLY A 215 5.94 5.50 2.21
C GLY A 215 4.64 6.16 2.65
N ILE A 216 3.53 5.43 2.56
CA ILE A 216 2.23 5.87 3.05
C ILE A 216 2.28 6.07 4.56
N SER A 217 2.93 5.18 5.31
CA SER A 217 3.09 5.33 6.77
C SER A 217 3.82 6.63 7.14
N VAL A 218 4.86 7.00 6.39
CA VAL A 218 5.57 8.28 6.57
C VAL A 218 4.66 9.45 6.25
N ALA A 219 3.92 9.40 5.13
CA ALA A 219 2.98 10.45 4.75
C ALA A 219 1.89 10.66 5.82
N LEU A 220 1.34 9.58 6.37
CA LEU A 220 0.35 9.63 7.45
C LEU A 220 0.95 10.21 8.74
N ALA A 221 2.18 9.81 9.10
CA ALA A 221 2.86 10.38 10.27
C ALA A 221 3.15 11.88 10.12
N LEU A 222 3.46 12.34 8.90
CA LEU A 222 3.65 13.77 8.60
C LEU A 222 2.35 14.57 8.71
N GLY A 223 1.20 13.93 8.41
CA GLY A 223 -0.13 14.52 8.51
C GLY A 223 -0.67 14.65 9.94
N LEU A 224 0.04 14.16 10.96
CA LEU A 224 -0.33 14.39 12.35
C LEU A 224 -0.19 15.88 12.73
N PRO A 225 -1.05 16.40 13.62
CA PRO A 225 -0.90 17.75 14.17
C PRO A 225 0.43 17.92 14.92
N ASP A 226 0.96 19.14 14.94
CA ASP A 226 2.21 19.41 15.65
C ASP A 226 2.12 19.11 17.16
N GLY A 227 3.13 18.39 17.68
CA GLY A 227 3.21 18.03 19.08
C GLY A 227 4.16 16.86 19.35
N PRO A 228 4.33 16.46 20.62
CA PRO A 228 5.22 15.37 21.01
C PRO A 228 4.83 14.02 20.39
N ALA A 229 3.53 13.78 20.19
CA ALA A 229 3.04 12.55 19.57
C ALA A 229 3.50 12.43 18.10
N ARG A 230 3.48 13.55 17.36
CA ARG A 230 3.96 13.61 15.97
C ARG A 230 5.45 13.30 15.88
N SER A 231 6.29 13.89 16.73
CA SER A 231 7.73 13.62 16.70
C SER A 231 8.07 12.18 17.08
N ILE A 232 7.34 11.57 18.03
CA ILE A 232 7.48 10.15 18.37
C ILE A 232 7.04 9.26 17.20
N ALA A 233 5.87 9.49 16.63
CA ALA A 233 5.33 8.71 15.53
C ALA A 233 6.21 8.81 14.27
N LEU A 234 6.71 10.01 13.96
CA LEU A 234 7.65 10.23 12.88
C LEU A 234 8.94 9.45 13.11
N ALA A 235 9.61 9.62 14.26
CA ALA A 235 10.86 8.93 14.54
C ALA A 235 10.72 7.39 14.46
N ALA A 236 9.63 6.85 15.01
CA ALA A 236 9.34 5.42 14.96
C ALA A 236 9.09 4.93 13.53
N THR A 237 8.17 5.57 12.80
CA THR A 237 7.86 5.20 11.42
C THR A 237 9.10 5.30 10.52
N TYR A 238 9.92 6.35 10.68
CA TYR A 238 11.14 6.52 9.90
C TYR A 238 12.15 5.41 10.15
N ILE A 239 12.47 5.10 11.42
CA ILE A 239 13.44 4.06 11.74
C ILE A 239 12.95 2.70 11.23
N VAL A 240 11.66 2.40 11.35
CA VAL A 240 11.04 1.17 10.82
C VAL A 240 11.14 1.11 9.30
N VAL A 241 10.85 2.22 8.59
CA VAL A 241 10.93 2.27 7.12
C VAL A 241 12.37 2.16 6.63
N LEU A 242 13.32 2.84 7.27
CA LEU A 242 14.75 2.72 6.97
C LEU A 242 15.24 1.29 7.18
N PHE A 243 14.88 0.67 8.31
CA PHE A 243 15.19 -0.73 8.57
C PHE A 243 14.61 -1.64 7.48
N SER A 244 13.35 -1.44 7.10
CA SER A 244 12.71 -2.22 6.04
C SER A 244 13.45 -2.06 4.71
N VAL A 245 13.74 -0.84 4.27
CA VAL A 245 14.40 -0.58 2.98
C VAL A 245 15.84 -1.10 2.95
N ILE A 246 16.64 -0.80 3.96
CA ILE A 246 18.08 -1.11 3.98
C ILE A 246 18.29 -2.58 4.37
N VAL A 247 17.71 -3.01 5.49
CA VAL A 247 17.96 -4.35 6.05
C VAL A 247 17.08 -5.37 5.36
N GLN A 248 15.76 -5.24 5.40
CA GLN A 248 14.89 -6.25 4.77
C GLN A 248 15.07 -6.25 3.24
N GLY A 249 15.15 -5.08 2.61
CA GLY A 249 15.38 -4.94 1.17
C GLY A 249 16.72 -5.52 0.70
N GLY A 250 17.80 -5.31 1.46
CA GLY A 250 19.12 -5.87 1.14
C GLY A 250 19.31 -7.34 1.53
N THR A 251 18.42 -7.92 2.34
CA THR A 251 18.57 -9.31 2.84
C THR A 251 17.54 -10.29 2.29
N VAL A 252 16.43 -9.81 1.73
CA VAL A 252 15.33 -10.65 1.24
C VAL A 252 15.77 -11.72 0.24
N GLU A 253 16.60 -11.39 -0.76
CA GLU A 253 17.11 -12.38 -1.73
C GLU A 253 17.91 -13.48 -1.00
N ARG A 254 18.85 -13.09 -0.14
CA ARG A 254 19.68 -14.03 0.65
C ARG A 254 18.86 -14.91 1.60
N VAL A 255 17.81 -14.35 2.20
CA VAL A 255 16.92 -15.06 3.13
C VAL A 255 16.07 -16.08 2.37
N LEU A 256 15.53 -15.70 1.22
CA LEU A 256 14.74 -16.59 0.36
C LEU A 256 15.61 -17.72 -0.21
N ASP A 257 16.82 -17.42 -0.68
CA ASP A 257 17.73 -18.44 -1.22
C ASP A 257 18.16 -19.45 -0.15
N ARG A 258 18.48 -18.99 1.06
CA ARG A 258 18.77 -19.89 2.19
C ARG A 258 17.58 -20.74 2.59
N ALA A 259 16.37 -20.19 2.53
CA ALA A 259 15.16 -20.92 2.86
C ALA A 259 14.83 -21.98 1.80
N LYS A 260 15.04 -21.69 0.52
CA LYS A 260 14.96 -22.65 -0.60
C LYS A 260 16.00 -23.78 -0.44
N ALA A 261 17.26 -23.43 -0.16
CA ALA A 261 18.33 -24.41 0.03
C ALA A 261 18.08 -25.39 1.19
N ARG A 262 17.32 -24.98 2.22
CA ARG A 262 16.91 -25.84 3.34
C ARG A 262 15.69 -26.71 3.05
N SER A 263 15.08 -26.62 1.87
CA SER A 263 13.93 -27.45 1.47
C SER A 263 13.95 -27.72 -0.04
N PRO A 264 14.78 -28.68 -0.51
CA PRO A 264 15.04 -28.92 -1.94
C PRO A 264 13.88 -29.51 -2.76
N ASN A 265 12.76 -29.89 -2.14
CA ASN A 265 11.67 -30.62 -2.79
C ASN A 265 10.42 -29.74 -3.01
N SER A 266 10.54 -28.64 -3.75
CA SER A 266 9.39 -27.85 -4.23
C SER A 266 9.52 -27.54 -5.71
#